data_AF-A0A3D2FZB1-F1
#
_entry.id   AF-A0A3D2FZB1-F1
#
_cell.length_a   1.000
_cell.length_b   1.000
_cell.length_c   1.000
_cell.angle_alpha   90.00
_cell.angle_beta   90.00
_cell.angle_gamma   90.00
#
_symmetry.space_group_name_H-M   'P 1'
#
loop_
_entity.id
_entity.type
_entity.pdbx_description
1 polymer ?
#
loop_
_entity_poly.entity_id
_entity_poly.type
_entity_poly.pdbx_seq_one_letter_code
_entity_poly.pdbx_strand_id
1 'polypeptide(L)' 'GIVQGMSGSPILQNGKIVGAVTHVLVNDPTKGYGISIENMLEAAS' A
#
# COMPACT_ATOMS: atom_id res chain seq x y z
N GLY A 1 7.00 9.59 4.55
CA GLY A 1 5.69 9.52 5.23
C GLY A 1 4.61 9.22 4.21
N ILE A 2 3.42 8.81 4.65
CA ILE A 2 2.30 8.49 3.76
C ILE A 2 1.35 9.66 3.72
N VAL A 3 1.20 10.32 2.57
CA VAL A 3 0.30 11.46 2.42
C VAL A 3 -1.02 11.03 1.81
N GLN A 4 -2.06 11.82 2.06
CA GLN A 4 -3.36 11.62 1.42
C GLN A 4 -3.21 11.68 -0.11
N GLY A 5 -3.95 10.82 -0.82
CA GLY A 5 -3.86 10.71 -2.28
C GLY A 5 -2.86 9.67 -2.78
N MET A 6 -2.05 9.04 -1.91
CA MET A 6 -1.15 7.95 -2.29
C MET A 6 -1.83 6.58 -2.39
N SER A 7 -3.15 6.49 -2.20
CA SER A 7 -3.88 5.22 -2.34
C SER A 7 -3.68 4.63 -3.75
N GLY A 8 -3.35 3.35 -3.82
CA GLY A 8 -3.00 2.65 -5.07
C GLY A 8 -1.53 2.76 -5.48
N SER A 9 -0.69 3.54 -4.78
CA SER A 9 0.74 3.63 -5.09
C SER A 9 1.43 2.28 -4.83
N PRO A 10 2.28 1.78 -5.76
CA PRO A 10 2.96 0.49 -5.59
C PRO A 10 4.02 0.56 -4.49
N ILE A 11 4.10 -0.50 -3.70
CA ILE A 11 5.16 -0.73 -2.72
C ILE A 11 6.23 -1.60 -3.38
N LEU A 12 7.46 -1.08 -3.43
CA LEU A 12 8.61 -1.74 -4.04
C LEU A 12 9.55 -2.30 -2.97
N GLN A 13 9.98 -3.55 -3.14
CA GLN A 13 11.07 -4.17 -2.40
C GLN A 13 11.96 -4.94 -3.36
N ASN A 14 13.27 -4.71 -3.31
CA ASN A 14 14.25 -5.37 -4.20
C ASN A 14 13.90 -5.25 -5.70
N GLY A 15 13.35 -4.11 -6.12
CA GLY A 15 12.92 -3.88 -7.50
C GLY A 15 11.64 -4.61 -7.92
N LYS A 16 10.92 -5.27 -6.99
CA LYS A 16 9.67 -5.98 -7.25
C LYS A 16 8.51 -5.30 -6.53
N ILE A 17 7.32 -5.35 -7.14
CA ILE A 17 6.07 -4.92 -6.50
C ILE A 17 5.67 -5.98 -5.49
N VAL A 18 5.49 -5.56 -4.24
CA VAL A 18 5.06 -6.45 -3.14
C VAL A 18 3.68 -6.10 -2.58
N GLY A 19 3.08 -5.00 -3.07
CA GLY A 19 1.78 -4.54 -2.61
C GLY A 19 1.46 -3.12 -3.06
N ALA A 20 0.44 -2.54 -2.47
CA ALA A 20 0.05 -1.15 -2.72
C ALA A 20 -0.36 -0.44 -1.41
N VAL A 21 -0.15 0.88 -1.36
CA VAL A 21 -0.62 1.74 -0.27
C VAL A 21 -2.15 1.83 -0.33
N THR A 22 -2.83 1.69 0.81
CA THR A 22 -4.29 1.80 0.87
C THR A 22 -4.73 3.11 1.50
N HIS A 23 -4.39 3.34 2.77
CA HIS A 23 -4.76 4.55 3.51
C HIS A 23 -3.74 4.87 4.60
N VAL A 24 -3.71 6.15 4.98
CA VAL A 24 -2.86 6.66 6.06
C VAL A 24 -3.52 6.41 7.42
N LEU A 25 -2.73 6.26 8.49
CA LEU A 25 -3.25 6.20 9.86
C LEU A 25 -3.66 7.61 10.32
N VAL A 26 -4.94 7.79 10.66
CA VAL A 26 -5.51 9.12 11.00
C VAL A 26 -4.77 9.84 12.12
N ASN A 27 -4.32 9.08 13.13
CA ASN A 27 -3.65 9.63 14.30
C ASN A 27 -2.14 9.84 14.11
N ASP A 28 -1.55 9.31 13.03
CA ASP A 28 -0.13 9.43 12.72
C ASP A 28 0.08 9.37 11.19
N PRO A 29 0.13 10.51 10.49
CA PRO A 29 0.26 10.56 9.04
C PRO A 29 1.63 10.10 8.53
N THR A 30 2.58 9.81 9.41
CA THR A 30 3.85 9.21 9.00
C THR A 30 3.71 7.71 8.71
N LYS A 31 2.65 7.09 9.23
CA LYS A 31 2.33 5.66 9.09
C LYS A 31 1.06 5.45 8.27
N GLY A 32 0.94 4.27 7.71
CA GLY A 32 -0.22 3.90 6.93
C GLY A 32 -0.22 2.41 6.63
N TYR A 33 -1.25 2.00 5.92
CA TYR A 33 -1.55 0.62 5.61
C TYR A 33 -1.22 0.33 4.15
N GLY A 34 -0.77 -0.90 3.92
CA GLY A 34 -0.62 -1.47 2.59
C GLY A 34 -1.36 -2.80 2.51
N ILE A 35 -1.70 -3.21 1.30
CA ILE A 35 -2.21 -4.54 0.98
C ILE A 35 -1.10 -5.32 0.27
N SER A 36 -0.93 -6.60 0.59
CA SER A 36 0.03 -7.48 -0.07
C SER A 36 -0.39 -7.77 -1.51
N ILE A 37 0.59 -8.01 -2.39
CA ILE A 37 0.31 -8.39 -3.78
C ILE A 37 -0.48 -9.70 -3.87
N GLU A 38 -0.31 -10.61 -2.92
CA GLU A 38 -1.06 -11.88 -2.84
C GLU A 38 -2.56 -11.64 -2.68
N ASN A 39 -2.96 -10.81 -1.71
CA ASN A 39 -4.37 -10.49 -1.48
C ASN A 39 -4.99 -9.73 -2.66
N MET A 40 -4.18 -8.92 -3.37
CA MET A 40 -4.64 -8.23 -4.58
C MET A 40 -4.93 -9.21 -5.72
N LEU A 41 -4.07 -10.23 -5.89
CA LEU A 41 -4.25 -11.26 -6.91
C LEU A 41 -5.44 -12.17 -6.60
N GLU A 42 -5.63 -12.56 -5.34
CA GLU A 42 -6.79 -13.33 -4.88
C GLU A 42 -8.10 -12.58 -5.13
N ALA A 43 -8.13 -11.26 -4.89
CA ALA A 43 -9.32 -10.46 -5.16
C ALA A 43 -9.61 -10.26 -6.66
N ALA A 44 -8.63 -10.50 -7.54
CA ALA A 44 -8.73 -10.30 -8.98
C ALA A 44 -9.05 -11.58 -9.77
N SER A 45 -8.94 -12.76 -9.13
CA SER A 45 -9.34 -14.06 -9.68
C SER A 45 -10.83 -14.31 -9.58
#